data_AF-A0A2V8PXP0-F1
#
_entry.id   AF-A0A2V8PXP0-F1
#
_cell.length_a   1.000
_cell.length_b   1.000
_cell.length_c   1.000
_cell.angle_alpha   90.00
_cell.angle_beta   90.00
_cell.angle_gamma   90.00
#
_symmetry.space_group_name_H-M   'P 1'
#
loop_
_entity.id
_entity.type
_entity.pdbx_description
1 polymer ?
#
loop_
_entity_poly.entity_id
_entity_poly.type
_entity_poly.pdbx_seq_one_letter_code
_entity_poly.pdbx_strand_id
1 'polypeptide(L)'
;MGECYAQKRMYTEAIAELQQAISLDTNDRSPEAWLGYTRAAAGQRDQALEVLAQLKTISKAPLGVAMVYAGLEDKNQTFTWLQKAFDQREADLALVQVDPIFDSLRADPRYLDLLRRMKLVA
;
A
#
# COMPACT_ATOMS: atom_id res chain seq x y z
N MET A 1 11.75 -20.32 -13.63
CA MET A 1 10.89 -20.97 -12.60
C MET A 1 11.40 -20.81 -11.15
N GLY A 2 12.58 -20.23 -10.88
CA GLY A 2 13.07 -20.01 -9.50
C GLY A 2 12.63 -18.69 -8.84
N GLU A 3 12.41 -17.62 -9.61
CA GLU A 3 12.11 -16.28 -9.10
C GLU A 3 10.76 -16.19 -8.38
N CYS A 4 9.73 -16.92 -8.85
CA CYS A 4 8.41 -16.91 -8.23
C CYS A 4 8.42 -17.57 -6.84
N TYR A 5 9.27 -18.58 -6.62
CA TYR A 5 9.42 -19.21 -5.30
C TYR A 5 10.23 -18.34 -4.34
N ALA A 6 11.28 -17.65 -4.82
CA ALA A 6 12.03 -16.70 -4.02
C ALA A 6 11.12 -15.56 -3.54
N GLN A 7 10.34 -14.97 -4.44
CA GLN A 7 9.42 -13.89 -4.10
C GLN A 7 8.30 -14.36 -3.15
N LYS A 8 7.72 -15.55 -3.36
CA LYS A 8 6.71 -16.13 -2.47
C LYS A 8 7.26 -16.46 -1.07
N ARG A 9 8.50 -16.94 -0.97
CA ARG A 9 9.16 -17.20 0.30
C ARG A 9 9.43 -15.90 1.05
N MET A 10 9.89 -14.87 0.34
CA MET A 10 10.09 -13.53 0.89
C MET A 10 8.78 -12.90 1.37
N TYR A 11 7.65 -13.11 0.68
CA TYR A 11 6.35 -12.64 1.18
C TYR A 11 5.94 -13.33 2.48
N THR A 12 6.22 -14.63 2.63
CA THR A 12 5.91 -15.37 3.86
C THR A 12 6.74 -14.87 5.03
N GLU A 13 8.05 -14.67 4.81
CA GLU A 13 8.96 -14.10 5.82
C GLU A 13 8.57 -12.66 6.18
N ALA A 14 8.29 -11.82 5.19
CA ALA A 14 7.85 -10.44 5.41
C ALA A 14 6.53 -10.35 6.19
N ILE A 15 5.56 -11.23 5.90
CA ILE A 15 4.30 -11.31 6.67
C ILE A 15 4.59 -11.64 8.14
N ALA A 16 5.48 -12.59 8.42
CA ALA A 16 5.82 -12.99 9.78
C ALA A 16 6.52 -11.87 10.56
N GLU A 17 7.45 -11.16 9.92
CA GLU A 17 8.13 -10.00 10.50
C GLU A 17 7.15 -8.85 10.80
N LEU A 18 6.26 -8.54 9.86
CA LEU A 18 5.25 -7.48 10.02
C LEU A 18 4.24 -7.82 11.14
N GLN A 19 3.84 -9.09 11.25
CA GLN A 19 2.98 -9.54 12.35
C GLN A 19 3.66 -9.43 13.72
N GLN A 20 4.96 -9.73 13.79
CA GLN A 20 5.74 -9.53 15.01
C GLN A 20 5.86 -8.04 15.34
N ALA A 21 6.12 -7.17 14.36
CA ALA A 21 6.19 -5.72 14.56
C ALA A 21 4.87 -5.15 15.12
N ILE A 22 3.73 -5.54 14.54
CA ILE A 22 2.38 -5.15 15.04
C ILE A 22 2.16 -5.61 16.49
N SER A 23 2.71 -6.78 16.85
CA SER A 23 2.56 -7.32 18.20
C SER A 23 3.44 -6.62 19.24
N LEU A 24 4.52 -5.95 18.80
CA LEU A 24 5.49 -5.27 19.66
C LEU A 24 5.14 -3.80 19.89
N ASP A 25 4.54 -3.12 18.91
CA ASP A 25 4.05 -1.75 19.05
C ASP A 25 2.67 -1.61 18.41
N THR A 26 1.64 -1.49 19.24
CA THR A 26 0.24 -1.31 18.79
C THR A 26 -0.12 0.14 18.47
N ASN A 27 0.82 1.07 18.66
CA ASN A 27 0.64 2.49 18.38
C ASN A 27 1.25 2.92 17.03
N ASP A 28 2.31 2.25 16.56
CA ASP A 28 2.82 2.39 15.20
C ASP A 28 2.00 1.51 14.24
N ARG A 29 1.24 2.17 13.35
CA ARG A 29 0.29 1.50 12.43
C ARG A 29 0.78 1.40 10.98
N SER A 30 2.05 1.74 10.78
CA SER A 30 2.77 1.57 9.52
C SER A 30 2.89 0.10 9.07
N PRO A 31 3.12 -0.90 9.96
CA PRO A 31 3.31 -2.28 9.54
C PRO A 31 2.01 -2.95 9.04
N GLU A 32 0.82 -2.51 9.45
CA GLU A 32 -0.47 -3.04 8.98
C GLU A 32 -0.69 -2.77 7.49
N ALA A 33 -0.32 -1.59 7.00
CA ALA A 33 -0.43 -1.25 5.58
C ALA A 33 0.47 -2.16 4.73
N TRP A 34 1.72 -2.36 5.16
CA TRP A 34 2.66 -3.26 4.52
C TRP A 34 2.21 -4.72 4.60
N LEU A 35 1.60 -5.13 5.71
CA LEU A 35 1.04 -6.48 5.86
C LEU A 35 -0.08 -6.73 4.85
N GLY A 36 -0.99 -5.77 4.70
CA GLY A 36 -2.09 -5.85 3.73
C GLY A 36 -1.57 -5.89 2.29
N TYR A 37 -0.62 -5.04 1.93
CA TYR A 37 0.04 -5.06 0.62
C TYR A 37 0.73 -6.39 0.34
N THR A 38 1.54 -6.88 1.29
CA THR A 38 2.31 -8.13 1.13
C THR A 38 1.38 -9.34 0.97
N ARG A 39 0.29 -9.40 1.75
CA ARG A 39 -0.75 -10.42 1.59
C ARG A 39 -1.41 -10.35 0.22
N ALA A 40 -1.71 -9.14 -0.27
CA ALA A 40 -2.29 -8.97 -1.60
C ALA A 40 -1.33 -9.44 -2.71
N ALA A 41 -0.06 -9.03 -2.65
CA ALA A 41 1.00 -9.45 -3.57
C ALA A 41 1.29 -10.96 -3.51
N ALA A 42 1.10 -11.60 -2.35
CA ALA A 42 1.20 -13.05 -2.17
C ALA A 42 0.00 -13.82 -2.75
N GLY A 43 -1.04 -13.14 -3.26
CA GLY A 43 -2.28 -13.73 -3.73
C GLY A 43 -3.27 -14.08 -2.61
N GLN A 44 -2.99 -13.69 -1.37
CA GLN A 44 -3.87 -13.91 -0.21
C GLN A 44 -4.94 -12.81 -0.12
N ARG A 45 -5.79 -12.76 -1.16
CA ARG A 45 -6.77 -11.68 -1.34
C ARG A 45 -7.69 -11.48 -0.13
N ASP A 46 -8.25 -12.55 0.43
CA ASP A 46 -9.19 -12.45 1.55
C ASP A 46 -8.51 -11.83 2.78
N GLN A 47 -7.29 -12.27 3.09
CA GLN A 47 -6.50 -11.77 4.21
C GLN A 47 -6.04 -10.32 4.01
N ALA A 48 -5.84 -9.89 2.76
CA ALA A 48 -5.58 -8.48 2.45
C ALA A 48 -6.83 -7.62 2.64
N LEU A 49 -8.02 -8.13 2.28
CA LEU A 49 -9.30 -7.44 2.49
C LEU A 49 -9.65 -7.29 3.98
N GLU A 50 -9.28 -8.24 4.83
CA GLU A 50 -9.41 -8.12 6.28
C GLU A 50 -8.58 -6.95 6.82
N VAL A 51 -7.31 -6.88 6.43
CA VAL A 51 -6.42 -5.76 6.80
C VAL A 51 -6.97 -4.44 6.28
N LEU A 52 -7.48 -4.43 5.04
CA LEU A 52 -8.10 -3.26 4.44
C LEU A 52 -9.34 -2.78 5.23
N ALA A 53 -10.16 -3.71 5.74
CA ALA A 53 -11.29 -3.37 6.58
C ALA A 53 -10.84 -2.70 7.89
N GLN A 54 -9.77 -3.20 8.51
CA GLN A 54 -9.18 -2.62 9.72
C GLN A 54 -8.59 -1.23 9.46
N LEU A 55 -7.86 -1.05 8.36
CA LEU A 55 -7.30 0.25 7.97
C LEU A 55 -8.40 1.27 7.64
N LYS A 56 -9.55 0.83 7.12
CA LYS A 56 -10.68 1.72 6.79
C LYS A 56 -11.51 2.14 8.00
N THR A 57 -11.69 1.27 8.99
CA THR A 57 -12.39 1.62 10.23
C THR A 57 -11.60 2.64 11.03
N ILE A 58 -10.27 2.53 10.98
CA ILE A 58 -9.35 3.50 11.57
C ILE A 58 -9.06 4.58 10.51
N SER A 59 -10.01 5.50 10.32
CA SER A 59 -10.11 6.55 9.28
C SER A 59 -8.87 7.46 9.02
N LYS A 60 -7.70 7.17 9.58
CA LYS A 60 -6.49 8.01 9.57
C LYS A 60 -5.34 7.51 8.68
N ALA A 61 -5.49 6.39 7.97
CA ALA A 61 -4.44 5.89 7.07
C ALA A 61 -4.87 5.72 5.59
N PRO A 62 -5.40 6.76 4.91
CA PRO A 62 -5.70 6.69 3.48
C PRO A 62 -4.55 6.20 2.60
N LEU A 63 -3.30 6.58 2.85
CA LEU A 63 -2.16 6.04 2.11
C LEU A 63 -2.02 4.52 2.30
N GLY A 64 -2.15 4.04 3.54
CA GLY A 64 -2.09 2.60 3.84
C GLY A 64 -3.17 1.80 3.11
N VAL A 65 -4.40 2.35 3.03
CA VAL A 65 -5.48 1.73 2.24
C VAL A 65 -5.14 1.69 0.75
N ALA A 66 -4.53 2.75 0.21
CA ALA A 66 -4.09 2.79 -1.19
C ALA A 66 -3.03 1.73 -1.49
N MET A 67 -2.08 1.50 -0.58
CA MET A 67 -1.05 0.46 -0.72
C MET A 67 -1.66 -0.94 -0.84
N VAL A 68 -2.62 -1.27 0.03
CA VAL A 68 -3.28 -2.58 -0.04
C VAL A 68 -4.03 -2.76 -1.36
N TYR A 69 -4.74 -1.73 -1.84
CA TYR A 69 -5.38 -1.77 -3.16
C TYR A 69 -4.38 -1.88 -4.31
N ALA A 70 -3.19 -1.27 -4.19
CA ALA A 70 -2.13 -1.40 -5.18
C ALA A 70 -1.64 -2.85 -5.28
N GLY A 71 -1.44 -3.53 -4.15
CA GLY A 71 -1.10 -4.95 -4.12
C GLY A 71 -2.23 -5.88 -4.62
N LEU A 72 -3.48 -5.42 -4.53
CA LEU A 72 -4.65 -6.11 -5.12
C LEU A 72 -4.84 -5.81 -6.61
N GLU A 73 -3.94 -5.01 -7.21
CA GLU A 73 -3.98 -4.53 -8.58
C GLU A 73 -5.26 -3.72 -8.94
N ASP A 74 -5.97 -3.20 -7.93
CA ASP A 74 -7.16 -2.36 -8.10
C ASP A 74 -6.78 -0.88 -8.20
N LYS A 75 -6.30 -0.50 -9.39
CA LYS A 75 -5.86 0.88 -9.68
C LYS A 75 -6.92 1.92 -9.38
N ASN A 76 -8.20 1.61 -9.61
CA ASN A 76 -9.29 2.57 -9.39
C ASN A 76 -9.44 2.92 -7.92
N GLN A 77 -9.43 1.91 -7.05
CA GLN A 77 -9.44 2.14 -5.62
C GLN A 77 -8.12 2.75 -5.15
N THR A 78 -6.97 2.32 -5.65
CA THR A 78 -5.68 2.92 -5.32
C THR A 78 -5.71 4.44 -5.55
N PHE A 79 -6.10 4.92 -6.73
CA PHE A 79 -6.19 6.36 -7.00
C PHE A 79 -7.20 7.08 -6.12
N THR A 80 -8.35 6.46 -5.82
CA THR A 80 -9.37 7.04 -4.94
C THR A 80 -8.79 7.32 -3.55
N TRP A 81 -8.00 6.38 -3.01
CA TRP A 81 -7.39 6.51 -1.70
C TRP A 81 -6.15 7.40 -1.70
N LEU A 82 -5.36 7.42 -2.77
CA LEU A 82 -4.28 8.39 -2.95
C LEU A 82 -4.81 9.82 -3.01
N GLN A 83 -5.93 10.04 -3.69
CA GLN A 83 -6.60 11.34 -3.72
C GLN A 83 -7.04 11.77 -2.31
N LYS A 84 -7.58 10.83 -1.53
CA LYS A 84 -7.96 11.10 -0.15
C LYS A 84 -6.76 11.42 0.74
N ALA A 85 -5.65 10.71 0.58
CA ALA A 85 -4.40 10.99 1.27
C ALA A 85 -3.85 12.38 0.91
N PHE A 86 -3.99 12.78 -0.36
CA PHE A 86 -3.66 14.13 -0.83
C PHE A 86 -4.53 15.19 -0.17
N ASP A 87 -5.85 14.99 -0.15
CA ASP A 87 -6.80 15.93 0.46
C ASP A 87 -6.58 16.07 1.97
N GLN A 88 -6.14 14.99 2.64
CA GLN A 88 -5.76 14.98 4.05
C GLN A 88 -4.34 15.50 4.33
N ARG A 89 -3.57 15.81 3.28
CA ARG A 89 -2.17 16.27 3.37
C ARG A 89 -1.29 15.31 4.19
N GLU A 90 -1.47 14.02 3.98
CA GLU A 90 -0.59 13.00 4.57
C GLU A 90 0.86 13.24 4.13
N ALA A 91 1.78 13.34 5.11
CA ALA A 91 3.19 13.64 4.86
C ALA A 91 3.86 12.54 4.01
N ASP A 92 3.46 11.29 4.24
CA ASP A 92 4.02 10.12 3.57
C ASP A 92 3.54 9.95 2.13
N LEU A 93 2.63 10.79 1.63
CA LEU A 93 2.13 10.67 0.26
C LEU A 93 3.26 10.84 -0.78
N ALA A 94 4.34 11.54 -0.45
CA ALA A 94 5.52 11.66 -1.30
C ALA A 94 6.14 10.28 -1.66
N LEU A 95 5.88 9.25 -0.85
CA LEU A 95 6.32 7.88 -1.13
C LEU A 95 5.76 7.33 -2.44
N VAL A 96 4.62 7.84 -2.92
CA VAL A 96 4.02 7.43 -4.21
C VAL A 96 4.96 7.62 -5.40
N GLN A 97 5.90 8.56 -5.33
CA GLN A 97 6.90 8.77 -6.39
C GLN A 97 8.05 7.77 -6.34
N VAL A 98 8.46 7.36 -5.14
CA VAL A 98 9.70 6.60 -4.89
C VAL A 98 9.46 5.11 -4.69
N ASP A 99 8.29 4.73 -4.20
CA ASP A 99 8.00 3.36 -3.78
C ASP A 99 7.59 2.48 -4.99
N PRO A 100 8.31 1.38 -5.28
CA PRO A 100 8.03 0.50 -6.42
C PRO A 100 6.63 -0.12 -6.42
N ILE A 101 5.95 -0.20 -5.27
CA ILE A 101 4.56 -0.72 -5.21
C ILE A 101 3.58 0.06 -6.10
N PHE A 102 3.91 1.31 -6.42
CA PHE A 102 3.12 2.18 -7.30
C PHE A 102 3.63 2.25 -8.74
N ASP A 103 4.65 1.46 -9.11
CA ASP A 103 5.19 1.46 -10.49
C ASP A 103 4.11 1.11 -11.52
N SER A 104 3.15 0.26 -11.15
CA SER A 104 2.00 -0.11 -11.99
C SER A 104 1.09 1.07 -12.33
N LEU A 105 1.14 2.16 -11.56
CA LEU A 105 0.37 3.39 -11.75
C LEU A 105 1.07 4.38 -12.68
N ARG A 106 2.38 4.28 -12.89
CA ARG A 106 3.17 5.26 -13.68
C ARG A 106 2.70 5.39 -15.13
N ALA A 107 2.09 4.34 -15.67
CA ALA A 107 1.52 4.34 -17.02
C ALA A 107 0.13 5.01 -17.10
N ASP A 108 -0.51 5.32 -15.98
CA ASP A 108 -1.84 5.92 -15.93
C ASP A 108 -1.76 7.45 -15.89
N PRO A 109 -2.50 8.18 -16.75
CA PRO A 109 -2.50 9.65 -16.75
C PRO A 109 -2.85 10.29 -15.39
N ARG A 110 -3.66 9.60 -14.56
CA ARG A 110 -4.04 10.08 -13.21
C ARG A 110 -2.84 10.17 -12.26
N TYR A 111 -1.81 9.36 -12.49
CA TYR A 111 -0.59 9.40 -11.70
C TYR A 111 0.19 10.70 -11.93
N LEU A 112 0.33 11.10 -13.20
CA LEU A 112 0.99 12.37 -13.54
C LEU A 112 0.21 13.58 -13.01
N ASP A 113 -1.13 13.55 -13.08
CA ASP A 113 -1.97 14.61 -12.50
C ASP A 113 -1.75 14.74 -10.99
N LEU A 114 -1.75 13.62 -10.27
CA LEU A 114 -1.49 13.58 -8.83
C LEU A 114 -0.11 14.17 -8.49
N LEU A 115 0.94 13.76 -9.20
CA LEU A 115 2.29 14.28 -8.97
C LEU A 115 2.41 15.79 -9.25
N ARG A 116 1.75 16.30 -10.30
CA ARG A 116 1.70 17.74 -10.59
C ARG A 116 1.01 18.51 -9.47
N ARG A 117 -0.10 18.00 -8.95
CA ARG A 117 -0.83 18.62 -7.83
C ARG A 117 -0.03 18.59 -6.53
N MET A 118 0.82 17.58 -6.36
CA MET A 118 1.80 17.49 -5.28
C MET A 118 3.06 18.36 -5.51
N LYS A 119 3.21 18.97 -6.68
CA LYS A 119 4.40 19.75 -7.10
C LYS A 119 5.69 18.92 -7.14
N LEU A 120 5.59 17.62 -7.38
CA LEU A 120 6.73 16.68 -7.46
C LEU A 120 7.30 16.52 -8.86
N VAL A 121 6.58 17.02 -9.88
CA VAL A 121 7.02 17.06 -11.27
C VAL A 121 6.62 18.42 -11.85
N ALA A 122 7.51 19.00 -12.66
CA ALA A 122 7.30 20.26 -13.36
C ALA A 122 6.69 20.03 -14.76
#